data_AF-A0A9N8VMT2-F1
#
_entry.id   AF-A0A9N8VMT2-F1
#
_cell.length_a   1.000
_cell.length_b   1.000
_cell.length_c   1.000
_cell.angle_alpha   90.00
_cell.angle_beta   90.00
_cell.angle_gamma   90.00
#
_symmetry.space_group_name_H-M   'P 1'
#
loop_
_entity.id
_entity.type
_entity.pdbx_description
1 polymer ?
#
loop_
_entity_poly.entity_id
_entity_poly.type
_entity_poly.pdbx_seq_one_letter_code
_entity_poly.pdbx_strand_id
1 'polypeptide(L)'
;MPRFFPQPTGKLHSLVSGLLKGNIYKKPPPWYPVMKLIPPGPSLIRGGISFTATPHSLTATTVSPVPANDSSISSKFPSSVVSPDDQSAAVSPDNQFAAVSSDNASSNYSFSSYTCWCVAYLVAAYISHVTASLPLATKKGRSHSSKHLRQKHARPQPIVYPEDRLRRIFYRDHPYELLRPQVLIEKDVPRRTVWDSLTSKGEAPSDITGESVIQYQLHLMSEQGLSEREAYVIACREFYAVRAREEVEQRVAEEQALAFGAKRVNSEAIKAIKKETKIVRKTLQDVVQNTLRLNARKVGV
;
A
#
# COMPACT_ATOMS: atom_id res chain seq x y z
N MET A 1 -20.48 37.77 17.77
CA MET A 1 -20.58 37.41 16.32
C MET A 1 -19.35 37.95 15.61
N PRO A 2 -18.41 37.11 15.16
CA PRO A 2 -17.30 37.59 14.35
C PRO A 2 -17.86 38.03 13.00
N ARG A 3 -17.70 39.32 12.66
CA ARG A 3 -18.12 39.85 11.37
C ARG A 3 -17.22 39.24 10.31
N PHE A 4 -17.81 38.47 9.41
CA PHE A 4 -17.14 37.96 8.21
C PHE A 4 -16.85 39.18 7.33
N PHE A 5 -15.63 39.73 7.43
CA PHE A 5 -15.20 40.80 6.54
C PHE A 5 -14.99 40.17 5.15
N PRO A 6 -15.77 40.55 4.12
CA PRO A 6 -15.50 40.08 2.78
C PRO A 6 -14.08 40.51 2.42
N GLN A 7 -13.27 39.55 1.99
CA GLN A 7 -11.90 39.79 1.52
C GLN A 7 -11.92 40.99 0.57
N PRO A 8 -11.02 41.96 0.75
CA PRO A 8 -10.99 43.13 -0.10
C PRO A 8 -10.69 42.64 -1.51
N THR A 9 -11.73 42.70 -2.35
CA THR A 9 -11.65 42.45 -3.79
C THR A 9 -10.38 43.10 -4.31
N GLY A 10 -9.66 42.49 -5.26
CA GLY A 10 -8.34 42.93 -5.76
C GLY A 10 -8.24 44.38 -6.29
N LYS A 11 -9.30 45.16 -6.13
CA LYS A 11 -9.45 46.58 -6.40
C LYS A 11 -9.30 47.48 -5.17
N LEU A 12 -9.05 46.96 -3.95
CA LEU A 12 -8.93 47.83 -2.76
C LEU A 12 -7.75 48.80 -2.85
N HIS A 13 -6.61 48.38 -3.41
CA HIS A 13 -5.49 49.28 -3.68
C HIS A 13 -5.95 50.39 -4.62
N SER A 14 -6.60 50.03 -5.72
CA SER A 14 -7.11 50.95 -6.74
C SER A 14 -8.13 51.95 -6.19
N LEU A 15 -9.05 51.51 -5.34
CA LEU A 15 -10.02 52.37 -4.66
C LEU A 15 -9.33 53.41 -3.78
N VAL A 16 -8.42 52.96 -2.90
CA VAL A 16 -7.72 53.88 -1.99
C VAL A 16 -6.74 54.79 -2.74
N SER A 17 -6.09 54.31 -3.80
CA SER A 17 -5.31 55.16 -4.71
C SER A 17 -6.19 56.25 -5.34
N GLY A 18 -7.43 55.93 -5.73
CA GLY A 18 -8.39 56.91 -6.25
C GLY A 18 -8.80 57.96 -5.22
N LEU A 19 -9.05 57.54 -3.97
CA LEU A 19 -9.42 58.44 -2.86
C LEU A 19 -8.27 59.37 -2.44
N LEU A 20 -7.02 58.87 -2.46
CA LEU A 20 -5.83 59.67 -2.23
C LEU A 20 -5.60 60.67 -3.37
N LYS A 21 -5.79 60.25 -4.62
CA LYS A 21 -5.67 61.12 -5.81
C LYS A 21 -6.75 62.21 -5.85
N GLY A 22 -7.97 61.88 -5.42
CA GLY A 22 -9.08 62.83 -5.27
C GLY A 22 -8.99 63.71 -4.02
N ASN A 23 -7.91 63.62 -3.24
CA ASN A 23 -7.67 64.37 -2.01
C ASN A 23 -8.78 64.19 -0.95
N ILE A 24 -9.55 63.10 -1.03
CA ILE A 24 -10.58 62.72 -0.03
C ILE A 24 -9.88 62.14 1.20
N TYR A 25 -8.80 61.37 0.99
CA TYR A 25 -7.89 60.97 2.05
C TYR A 25 -6.64 61.84 2.08
N LYS A 26 -6.36 62.42 3.26
CA LYS A 26 -5.19 63.26 3.50
C LYS A 26 -3.90 62.47 3.71
N LYS A 27 -4.00 61.26 4.26
CA LYS A 27 -2.86 60.39 4.57
C LYS A 27 -3.17 58.96 4.12
N PRO A 28 -2.21 58.24 3.51
CA PRO A 28 -2.41 56.84 3.18
C PRO A 28 -2.53 56.00 4.46
N PRO A 29 -3.40 54.98 4.48
CA PRO A 29 -3.49 54.08 5.61
C PRO A 29 -2.21 53.22 5.74
N PRO A 30 -1.88 52.74 6.96
CA PRO A 30 -0.60 52.07 7.23
C PRO A 30 -0.31 50.82 6.36
N TRP A 31 -1.35 50.11 5.91
CA TRP A 31 -1.23 48.92 5.08
C TRP A 31 -1.08 49.23 3.58
N TYR A 32 -1.37 50.45 3.13
CA TYR A 32 -1.33 50.86 1.71
C TYR A 32 0.04 50.66 1.05
N PRO A 33 1.17 51.12 1.63
CA PRO A 33 2.49 50.89 1.02
C PRO A 33 2.85 49.40 0.95
N VAL A 34 2.45 48.60 1.95
CA VAL A 34 2.69 47.15 1.96
C VAL A 34 1.93 46.45 0.82
N MET A 35 0.69 46.85 0.57
CA MET A 35 -0.13 46.27 -0.49
C MET A 35 0.30 46.68 -1.90
N LYS A 36 1.00 47.82 -2.02
CA LYS A 36 1.68 48.22 -3.26
C LYS A 36 2.92 47.34 -3.53
N LEU A 37 3.63 46.95 -2.49
CA LEU A 37 4.80 46.08 -2.57
C LEU A 37 4.42 44.61 -2.83
N ILE A 38 3.33 44.15 -2.22
CA ILE A 38 2.84 42.77 -2.30
C ILE A 38 1.39 42.81 -2.84
N PRO A 39 1.21 42.93 -4.16
CA PRO A 39 -0.14 42.96 -4.73
C PRO A 39 -0.83 41.59 -4.53
N PRO A 40 -2.16 41.57 -4.31
CA PRO A 40 -2.89 40.31 -4.25
C PRO A 40 -2.79 39.57 -5.59
N GLY A 41 -2.77 38.23 -5.53
CA GLY A 41 -2.67 37.39 -6.73
C GLY A 41 -3.80 37.67 -7.75
N PRO A 42 -3.56 37.43 -9.05
CA PRO A 42 -4.55 37.64 -10.10
C PRO A 42 -5.83 36.83 -9.81
N SER A 43 -6.98 37.39 -10.23
CA SER A 43 -8.34 36.91 -9.92
C SER A 43 -8.58 35.42 -10.21
N LEU A 44 -9.68 34.89 -9.65
CA LEU A 44 -10.28 33.54 -9.75
C LEU A 44 -10.53 33.02 -11.18
N ILE A 45 -9.54 33.11 -12.07
CA ILE A 45 -9.58 32.48 -13.38
C ILE A 45 -9.22 31.02 -13.13
N ARG A 46 -10.12 30.14 -13.55
CA ARG A 46 -9.89 28.70 -13.52
C ARG A 46 -8.84 28.36 -14.56
N GLY A 47 -7.58 28.38 -14.14
CA GLY A 47 -6.45 28.00 -14.99
C GLY A 47 -6.63 26.57 -15.52
N GLY A 48 -6.20 26.35 -16.76
CA GLY A 48 -6.08 24.99 -17.28
C GLY A 48 -5.14 24.18 -16.38
N ILE A 49 -5.57 23.00 -15.95
CA ILE A 49 -4.76 22.14 -15.08
C ILE A 49 -3.78 21.40 -15.98
N SER A 50 -2.54 21.86 -16.08
CA SER A 50 -1.44 21.13 -16.71
C SER A 50 -0.75 20.27 -15.65
N PHE A 51 -1.25 19.06 -15.42
CA PHE A 51 -0.49 18.04 -14.71
C PHE A 51 0.10 17.09 -15.74
N THR A 52 1.42 17.05 -15.83
CA THR A 52 2.12 15.86 -16.33
C THR A 52 1.77 14.74 -15.36
N ALA A 53 1.24 13.63 -15.87
CA ALA A 53 1.13 12.42 -15.07
C ALA A 53 2.52 12.16 -14.45
N THR A 54 2.56 11.86 -13.16
CA THR A 54 3.77 11.57 -12.39
C THR A 54 4.82 10.80 -13.23
N PRO A 55 6.08 11.27 -13.33
CA PRO A 55 7.08 10.78 -14.29
C PRO A 55 7.64 9.37 -14.05
N HIS A 56 6.97 8.52 -13.27
CA HIS A 56 7.46 7.16 -12.97
C HIS A 56 7.02 6.08 -13.98
N SER A 57 6.37 6.44 -15.09
CA SER A 57 6.20 5.52 -16.23
C SER A 57 7.31 5.71 -17.27
N LEU A 58 8.57 5.50 -16.88
CA LEU A 58 9.65 5.28 -17.83
C LEU A 58 9.60 3.80 -18.24
N THR A 59 8.92 3.48 -19.34
CA THR A 59 9.18 2.31 -20.21
C THR A 59 8.30 2.40 -21.45
N ALA A 60 8.70 3.27 -22.38
CA ALA A 60 8.40 3.12 -23.80
C ALA A 60 9.53 3.78 -24.59
N THR A 61 10.75 3.26 -24.44
CA THR A 61 11.82 3.55 -25.38
C THR A 61 11.42 2.92 -26.71
N THR A 62 10.98 3.76 -27.64
CA THR A 62 10.94 3.48 -29.07
C THR A 62 12.34 3.06 -29.51
N VAL A 63 12.55 1.75 -29.66
CA VAL A 63 13.75 1.21 -30.28
C VAL A 63 13.61 1.38 -31.79
N SER A 64 14.53 2.13 -32.40
CA SER A 64 14.85 2.04 -33.82
C SER A 64 16.28 1.49 -33.96
N PRO A 65 16.56 0.67 -34.99
CA PRO A 65 17.70 -0.25 -35.00
C PRO A 65 18.92 0.30 -35.72
N VAL A 66 20.13 -0.04 -35.25
CA VAL A 66 21.40 0.19 -35.95
C VAL A 66 22.31 -1.05 -35.78
N PRO A 67 23.08 -1.46 -36.81
CA PRO A 67 23.40 -2.86 -37.07
C PRO A 67 24.73 -3.36 -36.50
N ALA A 68 24.86 -4.69 -36.62
CA ALA A 68 25.96 -5.55 -36.22
C ALA A 68 27.35 -5.12 -36.70
N ASN A 69 28.36 -5.43 -35.87
CA ASN A 69 29.68 -5.82 -36.36
C ASN A 69 30.38 -6.75 -35.37
N ASP A 70 30.87 -7.86 -35.92
CA ASP A 70 31.68 -8.89 -35.29
C ASP A 70 33.08 -8.37 -34.92
N SER A 71 33.65 -8.89 -33.84
CA SER A 71 35.00 -9.49 -33.86
C SER A 71 35.35 -10.16 -32.54
N SER A 72 35.80 -11.40 -32.69
CA SER A 72 36.50 -12.25 -31.74
C SER A 72 37.81 -11.63 -31.25
N ILE A 73 38.27 -12.02 -30.05
CA ILE A 73 39.67 -12.36 -29.74
C ILE A 73 39.74 -13.05 -28.36
N SER A 74 40.56 -14.10 -28.32
CA SER A 74 40.80 -15.00 -27.18
C SER A 74 42.13 -14.69 -26.49
N SER A 75 42.21 -14.91 -25.17
CA SER A 75 43.41 -15.38 -24.43
C SER A 75 43.01 -15.67 -22.97
N LYS A 76 43.03 -16.92 -22.49
CA LYS A 76 44.15 -17.68 -21.86
C LYS A 76 44.83 -16.98 -20.65
N PHE A 77 44.33 -17.35 -19.45
CA PHE A 77 44.97 -17.72 -18.16
C PHE A 77 46.52 -17.70 -18.04
N PRO A 78 47.13 -17.53 -16.82
CA PRO A 78 46.93 -18.48 -15.69
C PRO A 78 47.08 -17.98 -14.23
N SER A 79 46.63 -18.85 -13.29
CA SER A 79 47.20 -19.31 -11.99
C SER A 79 48.07 -18.36 -11.15
N SER A 80 48.17 -18.38 -9.81
CA SER A 80 47.78 -19.26 -8.70
C SER A 80 48.46 -18.66 -7.44
N VAL A 81 47.84 -18.66 -6.27
CA VAL A 81 48.57 -18.73 -4.99
C VAL A 81 47.75 -19.56 -4.00
N VAL A 82 48.38 -20.63 -3.51
CA VAL A 82 47.95 -21.55 -2.45
C VAL A 82 48.94 -21.42 -1.31
N SER A 83 48.49 -21.76 -0.08
CA SER A 83 49.22 -22.40 1.05
C SER A 83 49.07 -21.65 2.40
N PRO A 84 49.26 -22.32 3.56
CA PRO A 84 48.20 -23.06 4.29
C PRO A 84 48.32 -22.93 5.85
N ASP A 85 47.70 -23.85 6.59
CA ASP A 85 47.92 -24.24 8.01
C ASP A 85 47.22 -23.36 9.10
N ASP A 86 46.60 -23.86 10.17
CA ASP A 86 46.35 -25.22 10.68
C ASP A 86 45.29 -25.20 11.81
N GLN A 87 44.45 -26.26 11.88
CA GLN A 87 44.03 -27.09 13.04
C GLN A 87 43.69 -26.41 14.41
N SER A 88 42.70 -26.79 15.23
CA SER A 88 41.78 -27.93 15.36
C SER A 88 40.91 -27.68 16.62
N ALA A 89 39.69 -28.23 16.68
CA ALA A 89 39.14 -28.96 17.85
C ALA A 89 37.64 -29.28 17.67
N ALA A 90 37.31 -30.52 18.01
CA ALA A 90 36.04 -31.22 17.89
C ALA A 90 34.91 -30.67 18.78
N VAL A 91 33.65 -30.89 18.37
CA VAL A 91 32.60 -31.65 19.10
C VAL A 91 31.46 -32.00 18.12
N SER A 92 31.03 -33.26 18.12
CA SER A 92 29.95 -33.81 17.28
C SER A 92 28.53 -33.40 17.73
N PRO A 93 27.52 -33.53 16.83
CA PRO A 93 26.18 -32.97 17.00
C PRO A 93 25.10 -33.99 17.36
N ASP A 94 24.06 -33.53 18.05
CA ASP A 94 22.74 -34.17 18.12
C ASP A 94 21.65 -33.21 17.62
N ASN A 95 20.62 -33.83 16.99
CA ASN A 95 19.31 -33.31 16.59
C ASN A 95 19.12 -32.67 15.20
N GLN A 96 18.93 -33.58 14.23
CA GLN A 96 17.67 -33.79 13.48
C GLN A 96 16.62 -32.66 13.50
N PHE A 97 16.34 -32.06 12.33
CA PHE A 97 15.09 -32.32 11.58
C PHE A 97 15.11 -31.73 10.15
N ALA A 98 14.94 -32.63 9.18
CA ALA A 98 14.28 -32.50 7.88
C ALA A 98 14.56 -31.28 6.97
N ALA A 99 15.46 -31.49 6.00
CA ALA A 99 15.36 -30.90 4.66
C ALA A 99 15.62 -32.02 3.63
N VAL A 100 14.57 -32.47 2.95
CA VAL A 100 14.68 -33.31 1.74
C VAL A 100 14.45 -32.39 0.55
N SER A 101 15.49 -32.28 -0.26
CA SER A 101 15.46 -31.69 -1.59
C SER A 101 14.93 -32.71 -2.60
N SER A 102 14.38 -32.15 -3.68
CA SER A 102 13.91 -32.78 -4.91
C SER A 102 14.69 -34.00 -5.40
N ASP A 103 13.97 -35.02 -5.88
CA ASP A 103 14.21 -35.59 -7.21
C ASP A 103 12.97 -36.34 -7.73
N ASN A 104 12.80 -36.22 -9.05
CA ASN A 104 11.80 -36.89 -9.88
C ASN A 104 11.77 -38.41 -9.67
N ALA A 105 10.59 -38.96 -9.38
CA ALA A 105 10.26 -40.33 -9.76
C ALA A 105 8.76 -40.47 -9.98
N SER A 106 8.42 -40.63 -11.26
CA SER A 106 7.14 -41.03 -11.83
C SER A 106 6.42 -42.13 -11.05
N SER A 107 5.28 -41.79 -10.43
CA SER A 107 4.30 -42.77 -9.97
C SER A 107 3.35 -43.12 -11.11
N ASN A 108 3.54 -44.34 -11.63
CA ASN A 108 2.58 -45.04 -12.46
C ASN A 108 1.24 -45.17 -11.71
N TYR A 109 0.21 -44.51 -12.21
CA TYR A 109 -1.18 -44.88 -11.95
C TYR A 109 -1.82 -45.29 -13.27
N SER A 110 -1.96 -46.60 -13.41
CA SER A 110 -2.79 -47.25 -14.40
C SER A 110 -4.26 -46.90 -14.10
N PHE A 111 -4.92 -46.23 -15.04
CA PHE A 111 -6.36 -46.37 -15.18
C PHE A 111 -6.73 -46.55 -16.66
N SER A 112 -7.13 -47.79 -16.93
CA SER A 112 -7.83 -48.27 -18.11
C SER A 112 -8.99 -47.35 -18.49
N SER A 113 -9.04 -46.91 -19.76
CA SER A 113 -10.25 -46.79 -20.60
C SER A 113 -10.01 -45.94 -21.86
N TYR A 114 -8.96 -46.27 -22.62
CA TYR A 114 -8.78 -45.75 -23.98
C TYR A 114 -9.69 -46.48 -24.97
N THR A 115 -10.98 -46.18 -24.96
CA THR A 115 -11.87 -46.43 -26.12
C THR A 115 -13.02 -45.42 -26.26
N CYS A 116 -13.23 -44.50 -25.31
CA CYS A 116 -14.42 -43.62 -25.36
C CYS A 116 -14.14 -42.15 -25.74
N TRP A 117 -12.88 -41.75 -25.93
CA TRP A 117 -12.53 -40.34 -26.23
C TRP A 117 -12.41 -40.03 -27.74
N CYS A 118 -12.23 -41.03 -28.61
CA CYS A 118 -12.10 -40.79 -30.06
C CYS A 118 -13.43 -40.47 -30.76
N VAL A 119 -14.55 -41.06 -30.31
CA VAL A 119 -15.87 -40.78 -30.92
C VAL A 119 -16.42 -39.42 -30.47
N ALA A 120 -16.14 -39.02 -29.23
CA ALA A 120 -16.55 -37.71 -28.71
C ALA A 120 -15.85 -36.55 -29.45
N TYR A 121 -14.59 -36.71 -29.84
CA TYR A 121 -13.85 -35.67 -30.57
C TYR A 121 -14.35 -35.48 -32.00
N LEU A 122 -14.79 -36.55 -32.67
CA LEU A 122 -15.36 -36.48 -34.03
C LEU A 122 -16.77 -35.85 -34.05
N VAL A 123 -17.60 -36.13 -33.04
CA VAL A 123 -18.93 -35.49 -32.91
C VAL A 123 -18.82 -34.01 -32.53
N ALA A 124 -17.88 -33.65 -31.64
CA ALA A 124 -17.62 -32.26 -31.26
C ALA A 124 -17.04 -31.43 -32.44
N ALA A 125 -16.19 -32.03 -33.27
CA ALA A 125 -15.68 -31.39 -34.49
C ALA A 125 -16.80 -31.15 -35.53
N TYR A 126 -17.70 -32.12 -35.72
CA TYR A 126 -18.82 -31.98 -36.66
C TYR A 126 -19.85 -30.91 -36.23
N ILE A 127 -20.18 -30.83 -34.94
CA ILE A 127 -21.09 -29.79 -34.41
C ILE A 127 -20.47 -28.38 -34.53
N SER A 128 -19.14 -28.28 -34.49
CA SER A 128 -18.40 -27.03 -34.66
C SER A 128 -18.41 -26.53 -36.12
N HIS A 129 -18.48 -27.42 -37.11
CA HIS A 129 -18.54 -27.03 -38.52
C HIS A 129 -19.96 -26.65 -39.01
N VAL A 130 -21.03 -27.10 -38.35
CA VAL A 130 -22.42 -26.84 -38.78
C VAL A 130 -23.05 -25.62 -38.10
N THR A 131 -22.54 -25.18 -36.95
CA THR A 131 -23.12 -24.03 -36.22
C THR A 131 -22.45 -22.68 -36.52
N ALA A 132 -21.52 -22.64 -37.47
CA ALA A 132 -20.81 -21.43 -37.87
C ALA A 132 -21.61 -20.57 -38.86
N SER A 133 -22.83 -20.13 -38.52
CA SER A 133 -23.56 -19.08 -39.29
C SER A 133 -24.80 -18.52 -38.56
N LEU A 134 -24.75 -18.26 -37.25
CA LEU A 134 -25.72 -17.37 -36.61
C LEU A 134 -25.01 -16.10 -36.16
N PRO A 135 -25.24 -14.95 -36.83
CA PRO A 135 -24.64 -13.69 -36.42
C PRO A 135 -25.20 -13.32 -35.05
N LEU A 136 -24.36 -13.42 -34.02
CA LEU A 136 -24.62 -12.83 -32.71
C LEU A 136 -24.93 -11.35 -32.93
N ALA A 137 -26.20 -10.97 -32.74
CA ALA A 137 -26.63 -9.60 -32.77
C ALA A 137 -25.87 -8.82 -31.69
N THR A 138 -24.78 -8.17 -32.09
CA THR A 138 -24.01 -7.30 -31.22
C THR A 138 -24.92 -6.14 -30.83
N LYS A 139 -25.26 -6.02 -29.54
CA LYS A 139 -26.02 -4.87 -29.04
C LYS A 139 -25.25 -3.62 -29.45
N LYS A 140 -25.80 -2.81 -30.37
CA LYS A 140 -25.23 -1.51 -30.74
C LYS A 140 -24.97 -0.75 -29.44
N GLY A 141 -23.70 -0.48 -29.14
CA GLY A 141 -23.31 0.30 -27.99
C GLY A 141 -24.07 1.63 -28.00
N ARG A 142 -24.58 2.06 -26.85
CA ARG A 142 -25.30 3.33 -26.73
C ARG A 142 -24.47 4.44 -27.38
N SER A 143 -24.99 5.09 -28.41
CA SER A 143 -24.29 6.16 -29.11
C SER A 143 -24.01 7.30 -28.12
N HIS A 144 -22.73 7.53 -27.82
CA HIS A 144 -22.26 8.65 -27.00
C HIS A 144 -22.08 9.94 -27.82
N SER A 145 -22.50 9.96 -29.10
CA SER A 145 -22.32 11.08 -30.02
C SER A 145 -22.87 12.40 -29.46
N SER A 146 -24.05 12.39 -28.83
CA SER A 146 -24.64 13.58 -28.19
C SER A 146 -24.00 14.00 -26.86
N LYS A 147 -23.18 13.13 -26.25
CA LYS A 147 -22.49 13.41 -24.97
C LYS A 147 -21.16 14.14 -25.16
N HIS A 148 -20.57 14.09 -26.37
CA HIS A 148 -19.33 14.79 -26.70
C HIS A 148 -19.51 16.29 -26.96
N LEU A 149 -20.74 16.79 -27.12
CA LEU A 149 -21.01 18.22 -27.27
C LEU A 149 -20.90 19.01 -25.96
N ARG A 150 -20.94 18.33 -24.80
CA ARG A 150 -20.79 18.98 -23.49
C ARG A 150 -19.32 18.92 -23.04
N GLN A 151 -18.64 20.07 -23.09
CA GLN A 151 -17.30 20.21 -22.52
C GLN A 151 -17.36 19.94 -21.00
N LYS A 152 -16.60 18.96 -20.52
CA LYS A 152 -16.44 18.72 -19.09
C LYS A 152 -15.63 19.88 -18.50
N HIS A 153 -16.10 20.45 -17.40
CA HIS A 153 -15.32 21.45 -16.66
C HIS A 153 -14.04 20.80 -16.11
N ALA A 154 -12.91 21.53 -16.14
CA ALA A 154 -11.60 21.04 -15.72
C ALA A 154 -11.56 20.62 -14.24
N ARG A 155 -11.75 19.35 -13.90
CA ARG A 155 -11.62 18.89 -12.52
C ARG A 155 -10.14 18.61 -12.21
N PRO A 156 -9.68 18.84 -10.97
CA PRO A 156 -8.39 18.30 -10.56
C PRO A 156 -8.38 16.79 -10.80
N GLN A 157 -7.31 16.29 -11.39
CA GLN A 157 -7.15 14.86 -11.61
C GLN A 157 -6.89 14.17 -10.25
N PRO A 158 -7.39 12.94 -10.05
CA PRO A 158 -7.06 12.18 -8.86
C PRO A 158 -5.56 11.90 -8.83
N ILE A 159 -4.93 12.08 -7.68
CA ILE A 159 -3.53 11.72 -7.44
C ILE A 159 -3.53 10.22 -7.12
N VAL A 160 -2.84 9.42 -7.94
CA VAL A 160 -2.76 7.97 -7.80
C VAL A 160 -1.29 7.59 -7.85
N TYR A 161 -0.84 6.81 -6.87
CA TYR A 161 0.53 6.33 -6.81
C TYR A 161 0.61 4.85 -7.20
N PRO A 162 1.73 4.37 -7.76
CA PRO A 162 1.88 2.96 -8.08
C PRO A 162 1.85 2.08 -6.81
N GLU A 163 2.32 2.60 -5.67
CA GLU A 163 2.29 1.87 -4.39
C GLU A 163 0.87 1.64 -3.85
N ASP A 164 -0.14 2.42 -4.28
CA ASP A 164 -1.54 2.25 -3.83
C ASP A 164 -2.12 0.89 -4.22
N ARG A 165 -1.60 0.27 -5.28
CA ARG A 165 -1.93 -1.11 -5.64
C ARG A 165 -1.29 -2.11 -4.67
N LEU A 166 -0.03 -1.90 -4.32
CA LEU A 166 0.72 -2.75 -3.39
C LEU A 166 0.12 -2.71 -1.98
N ARG A 167 -0.25 -1.51 -1.49
CA ARG A 167 -1.00 -1.31 -0.23
C ARG A 167 -2.24 -2.18 -0.14
N ARG A 168 -3.07 -2.16 -1.19
CA ARG A 168 -4.32 -2.92 -1.24
C ARG A 168 -4.08 -4.42 -1.16
N ILE A 169 -3.04 -4.93 -1.83
CA ILE A 169 -2.69 -6.35 -1.79
C ILE A 169 -2.18 -6.72 -0.39
N PHE A 170 -1.22 -5.95 0.14
CA PHE A 170 -0.61 -6.22 1.44
C PHE A 170 -1.63 -6.28 2.58
N TYR A 171 -2.48 -5.26 2.74
CA TYR A 171 -3.47 -5.20 3.82
C TYR A 171 -4.66 -6.14 3.62
N ARG A 172 -4.92 -6.59 2.38
CA ARG A 172 -5.91 -7.64 2.14
C ARG A 172 -5.40 -8.98 2.67
N ASP A 173 -4.14 -9.29 2.40
CA ASP A 173 -3.54 -10.55 2.80
C ASP A 173 -3.17 -10.55 4.30
N HIS A 174 -2.94 -9.36 4.89
CA HIS A 174 -2.62 -9.14 6.31
C HIS A 174 -3.66 -8.27 7.04
N PRO A 175 -4.89 -8.78 7.29
CA PRO A 175 -5.94 -7.99 7.94
C PRO A 175 -5.57 -7.55 9.36
N TYR A 176 -4.76 -8.33 10.07
CA TYR A 176 -4.38 -8.03 11.46
C TYR A 176 -3.31 -6.95 11.59
N GLU A 177 -2.59 -6.60 10.52
CA GLU A 177 -1.69 -5.43 10.54
C GLU A 177 -2.48 -4.12 10.67
N LEU A 178 -3.76 -4.10 10.27
CA LEU A 178 -4.65 -2.95 10.49
C LEU A 178 -5.03 -2.76 11.97
N LEU A 179 -4.93 -3.81 12.79
CA LEU A 179 -5.20 -3.69 14.23
C LEU A 179 -4.03 -3.06 14.98
N ARG A 180 -2.83 -3.02 14.39
CA ARG A 180 -1.67 -2.40 15.03
C ARG A 180 -1.83 -0.87 14.99
N PRO A 181 -1.71 -0.18 16.13
CA PRO A 181 -1.90 1.26 16.18
C PRO A 181 -0.83 1.98 15.36
N GLN A 182 -1.25 2.93 14.52
CA GLN A 182 -0.35 3.76 13.71
C GLN A 182 -0.46 5.23 14.11
N VAL A 183 0.69 5.92 14.17
CA VAL A 183 0.76 7.35 14.41
C VAL A 183 0.74 8.08 13.07
N LEU A 184 -0.32 8.85 12.82
CA LEU A 184 -0.48 9.66 11.59
C LEU A 184 0.12 11.07 11.72
N ILE A 185 0.60 11.42 12.91
CA ILE A 185 1.26 12.70 13.16
C ILE A 185 2.65 12.63 12.54
N GLU A 186 2.87 13.44 11.49
CA GLU A 186 4.17 13.57 10.85
C GLU A 186 5.18 14.16 11.84
N LYS A 187 6.37 13.56 11.87
CA LYS A 187 7.52 14.09 12.59
C LYS A 187 8.43 14.77 11.57
N ASP A 188 9.19 15.79 11.99
CA ASP A 188 10.18 16.49 11.16
C ASP A 188 11.44 15.64 10.85
N VAL A 189 11.25 14.33 10.62
CA VAL A 189 12.32 13.37 10.33
C VAL A 189 12.45 13.25 8.82
N PRO A 190 13.68 13.32 8.25
CA PRO A 190 13.87 13.10 6.83
C PRO A 190 13.37 11.70 6.46
N ARG A 191 12.62 11.62 5.35
CA ARG A 191 12.16 10.34 4.82
C ARG A 191 13.35 9.50 4.40
N ARG A 192 13.33 8.22 4.78
CA ARG A 192 14.30 7.22 4.31
C ARG A 192 14.29 7.12 2.79
N THR A 193 15.44 7.32 2.16
CA THR A 193 15.63 7.24 0.71
C THR A 193 16.25 5.92 0.25
N VAL A 194 17.16 5.35 1.04
CA VAL A 194 17.89 4.11 0.69
C VAL A 194 17.23 2.90 1.34
N TRP A 195 16.85 1.90 0.56
CA TRP A 195 16.10 0.73 1.01
C TRP A 195 16.83 -0.59 0.71
N ASP A 196 18.08 -0.72 1.16
CA ASP A 196 18.87 -1.95 0.98
C ASP A 196 18.30 -3.18 1.71
N SER A 197 17.66 -2.96 2.87
CA SER A 197 17.01 -3.98 3.68
C SER A 197 15.79 -3.39 4.39
N LEU A 198 14.83 -4.22 4.80
CA LEU A 198 13.63 -3.72 5.46
C LEU A 198 13.94 -2.97 6.76
N THR A 199 14.89 -3.46 7.56
CA THR A 199 15.31 -2.85 8.83
C THR A 199 16.50 -1.90 8.62
N SER A 200 16.38 -0.63 9.05
CA SER A 200 17.52 0.28 9.13
C SER A 200 18.29 0.11 10.44
N LYS A 201 19.57 0.50 10.44
CA LYS A 201 20.37 0.57 11.67
C LYS A 201 19.75 1.59 12.63
N GLY A 202 19.14 1.09 13.72
CA GLY A 202 18.54 1.91 14.79
C GLY A 202 17.01 1.94 14.78
N GLU A 203 16.34 1.33 13.81
CA GLU A 203 14.88 1.14 13.86
C GLU A 203 14.53 -0.06 14.73
N ALA A 204 13.57 0.11 15.65
CA ALA A 204 13.08 -1.00 16.45
C ALA A 204 12.17 -1.91 15.60
N PRO A 205 12.05 -3.21 15.93
CA PRO A 205 11.12 -4.11 15.24
C PRO A 205 9.67 -3.62 15.22
N SER A 206 9.26 -2.89 16.26
CA SER A 206 7.91 -2.32 16.38
C SER A 206 7.66 -1.12 15.46
N ASP A 207 8.70 -0.40 15.03
CA ASP A 207 8.57 0.76 14.13
C ASP A 207 8.34 0.33 12.67
N ILE A 208 8.61 -0.94 12.36
CA ILE A 208 8.43 -1.52 11.03
C ILE A 208 6.94 -1.75 10.80
N THR A 209 6.42 -1.13 9.73
CA THR A 209 5.00 -1.14 9.36
C THR A 209 4.80 -1.77 7.98
N GLY A 210 3.54 -1.95 7.57
CA GLY A 210 3.22 -2.34 6.19
C GLY A 210 3.79 -1.36 5.16
N GLU A 211 3.84 -0.06 5.48
CA GLU A 211 4.40 0.95 4.56
C GLU A 211 5.90 0.73 4.30
N SER A 212 6.69 0.32 5.29
CA SER A 212 8.10 -0.03 5.05
C SER A 212 8.25 -1.23 4.11
N VAL A 213 7.35 -2.22 4.20
CA VAL A 213 7.36 -3.39 3.28
C VAL A 213 7.07 -2.96 1.86
N ILE A 214 6.11 -2.05 1.67
CA ILE A 214 5.70 -1.56 0.36
C ILE A 214 6.79 -0.70 -0.29
N GLN A 215 7.45 0.16 0.48
CA GLN A 215 8.57 0.97 0.00
C GLN A 215 9.77 0.09 -0.37
N TYR A 216 10.09 -0.91 0.46
CA TYR A 216 11.12 -1.88 0.17
C TYR A 216 10.79 -2.71 -1.09
N GLN A 217 9.55 -3.16 -1.23
CA GLN A 217 9.09 -3.86 -2.43
C GLN A 217 9.24 -2.98 -3.68
N LEU A 218 8.85 -1.70 -3.62
CA LEU A 218 8.98 -0.77 -4.73
C LEU A 218 10.46 -0.58 -5.12
N HIS A 219 11.34 -0.48 -4.13
CA HIS A 219 12.79 -0.36 -4.34
C HIS A 219 13.39 -1.59 -5.02
N LEU A 220 13.02 -2.81 -4.58
CA LEU A 220 13.42 -4.05 -5.22
C LEU A 220 12.97 -4.12 -6.70
N MET A 221 11.76 -3.61 -6.99
CA MET A 221 11.27 -3.53 -8.36
C MET A 221 12.03 -2.49 -9.21
N SER A 222 12.36 -1.33 -8.64
CA SER A 222 13.02 -0.25 -9.39
C SER A 222 14.52 -0.45 -9.58
N GLU A 223 15.23 -0.94 -8.56
CA GLU A 223 16.68 -1.06 -8.59
C GLU A 223 17.16 -2.42 -9.09
N GLN A 224 16.52 -3.49 -8.63
CA GLN A 224 16.91 -4.87 -8.98
C GLN A 224 16.12 -5.42 -10.17
N GLY A 225 15.05 -4.73 -10.59
CA GLY A 225 14.22 -5.15 -11.72
C GLY A 225 13.41 -6.43 -11.47
N LEU A 226 13.18 -6.77 -10.20
CA LEU A 226 12.42 -7.96 -9.81
C LEU A 226 10.95 -7.85 -10.19
N SER A 227 10.29 -8.99 -10.43
CA SER A 227 8.85 -9.00 -10.65
C SER A 227 8.09 -8.57 -9.38
N GLU A 228 6.89 -8.01 -9.55
CA GLU A 228 6.02 -7.56 -8.44
C GLU A 228 5.85 -8.66 -7.38
N ARG A 229 5.69 -9.91 -7.83
CA ARG A 229 5.46 -11.07 -6.97
C ARG A 229 6.73 -11.52 -6.24
N GLU A 230 7.88 -11.55 -6.91
CA GLU A 230 9.15 -11.95 -6.28
C GLU A 230 9.58 -10.91 -5.24
N ALA A 231 9.51 -9.62 -5.59
CA ALA A 231 9.78 -8.53 -4.67
C ALA A 231 8.85 -8.59 -3.44
N TYR A 232 7.57 -8.93 -3.64
CA TYR A 232 6.61 -9.11 -2.55
C TYR A 232 7.00 -10.24 -1.60
N VAL A 233 7.39 -11.39 -2.13
CA VAL A 233 7.78 -12.56 -1.31
C VAL A 233 9.04 -12.26 -0.50
N ILE A 234 10.04 -11.60 -1.10
CA ILE A 234 11.27 -11.21 -0.42
C ILE A 234 10.96 -10.22 0.71
N ALA A 235 10.19 -9.16 0.40
CA ALA A 235 9.81 -8.16 1.39
C ALA A 235 8.99 -8.76 2.55
N CYS A 236 8.05 -9.65 2.26
CA CYS A 236 7.26 -10.34 3.29
C CYS A 236 8.12 -11.29 4.13
N ARG A 237 9.10 -11.99 3.55
CA ARG A 237 10.00 -12.86 4.30
C ARG A 237 10.79 -12.08 5.35
N GLU A 238 11.35 -10.93 4.99
CA GLU A 238 12.05 -10.06 5.94
C GLU A 238 11.09 -9.52 7.00
N PHE A 239 9.89 -9.12 6.59
CA PHE A 239 8.86 -8.65 7.50
C PHE A 239 8.46 -9.71 8.52
N TYR A 240 8.25 -10.96 8.11
CA TYR A 240 7.95 -12.06 9.01
C TYR A 240 9.09 -12.35 9.98
N ALA A 241 10.34 -12.27 9.51
CA ALA A 241 11.51 -12.43 10.38
C ALA A 241 11.55 -11.34 11.48
N VAL A 242 11.23 -10.09 11.13
CA VAL A 242 11.13 -8.98 12.08
C VAL A 242 10.00 -9.22 13.08
N ARG A 243 8.81 -9.63 12.61
CA ARG A 243 7.66 -9.89 13.50
C ARG A 243 7.90 -11.07 14.44
N ALA A 244 8.51 -12.15 13.95
CA ALA A 244 8.89 -13.28 14.79
C ALA A 244 9.90 -12.87 15.86
N ARG A 245 10.87 -12.03 15.49
CA ARG A 245 11.85 -11.48 16.43
C ARG A 245 11.17 -10.63 17.51
N GLU A 246 10.28 -9.71 17.12
CA GLU A 246 9.53 -8.86 18.05
C GLU A 246 8.72 -9.69 19.07
N GLU A 247 8.04 -10.74 18.63
CA GLU A 247 7.27 -11.63 19.51
C GLU A 247 8.16 -12.39 20.50
N VAL A 248 9.29 -12.92 20.03
CA VAL A 248 10.25 -13.64 20.87
C VAL A 248 10.90 -12.67 21.88
N GLU A 249 11.30 -11.49 21.45
CA GLU A 249 11.88 -10.45 22.31
C GLU A 249 10.93 -10.07 23.44
N GLN A 250 9.64 -9.84 23.13
CA GLN A 250 8.63 -9.52 24.14
C GLN A 250 8.44 -10.67 25.15
N ARG A 251 8.33 -11.92 24.67
CA ARG A 251 8.16 -13.09 25.54
C ARG A 251 9.36 -13.27 26.47
N VAL A 252 10.57 -13.22 25.92
CA VAL A 252 11.81 -13.39 26.69
C VAL A 252 11.97 -12.25 27.70
N ALA A 253 11.66 -11.01 27.31
CA ALA A 253 11.73 -9.86 28.22
C ALA A 253 10.77 -10.00 29.41
N GLU A 254 9.54 -10.48 29.18
CA GLU A 254 8.60 -10.77 30.26
C GLU A 254 9.10 -11.88 31.19
N GLU A 255 9.57 -13.00 30.63
CA GLU A 255 10.09 -14.13 31.41
C GLU A 255 11.29 -13.71 32.28
N GLN A 256 12.22 -12.96 31.70
CA GLN A 256 13.35 -12.40 32.43
C GLN A 256 12.89 -11.47 33.54
N ALA A 257 11.98 -10.53 33.25
CA ALA A 257 11.46 -9.61 34.27
C ALA A 257 10.84 -10.36 35.46
N LEU A 258 10.06 -11.42 35.21
CA LEU A 258 9.50 -12.26 36.27
C LEU A 258 10.56 -13.01 37.06
N ALA A 259 11.59 -13.54 36.40
CA ALA A 259 12.70 -14.19 37.06
C ALA A 259 13.44 -13.23 38.01
N PHE A 260 13.54 -11.95 37.64
CA PHE A 260 14.09 -10.88 38.50
C PHE A 260 13.10 -10.32 39.53
N GLY A 261 11.92 -10.93 39.70
CA GLY A 261 10.95 -10.58 40.73
C GLY A 261 9.97 -9.46 40.35
N ALA A 262 9.91 -9.06 39.08
CA ALA A 262 8.85 -8.18 38.60
C ALA A 262 7.48 -8.87 38.74
N LYS A 263 6.42 -8.10 39.00
CA LYS A 263 5.05 -8.61 39.12
C LYS A 263 4.25 -8.22 37.88
N ARG A 264 3.51 -9.17 37.30
CA ARG A 264 2.59 -8.88 36.20
C ARG A 264 1.49 -7.94 36.68
N VAL A 265 1.26 -6.86 35.95
CA VAL A 265 0.02 -6.07 36.05
C VAL A 265 -1.11 -6.90 35.44
N ASN A 266 -2.38 -6.53 35.70
CA ASN A 266 -3.54 -7.13 35.05
C ASN A 266 -3.30 -7.24 33.53
N SER A 267 -3.35 -8.46 32.99
CA SER A 267 -3.21 -8.70 31.55
C SER A 267 -4.34 -8.03 30.78
N GLU A 268 -4.13 -7.77 29.49
CA GLU A 268 -5.17 -7.22 28.61
C GLU A 268 -6.43 -8.11 28.60
N ALA A 269 -6.27 -9.44 28.68
CA ALA A 269 -7.38 -10.37 28.83
C ALA A 269 -8.21 -10.13 30.11
N ILE A 270 -7.54 -9.94 31.26
CA ILE A 270 -8.24 -9.64 32.52
C ILE A 270 -8.93 -8.27 32.43
N LYS A 271 -8.30 -7.28 31.80
CA LYS A 271 -8.92 -5.96 31.57
C LYS A 271 -10.16 -6.08 30.67
N ALA A 272 -10.11 -6.89 29.61
CA ALA A 272 -11.24 -7.14 28.71
C ALA A 272 -12.40 -7.81 29.45
N ILE A 273 -12.16 -8.90 30.20
CA ILE A 273 -13.18 -9.59 31.00
C ILE A 273 -13.83 -8.63 32.02
N LYS A 274 -13.06 -7.75 32.65
CA LYS A 274 -13.61 -6.71 33.55
C LYS A 274 -14.54 -5.73 32.84
N LYS A 275 -14.24 -5.36 31.59
CA LYS A 275 -15.09 -4.49 30.77
C LYS A 275 -16.36 -5.24 30.32
N GLU A 276 -16.22 -6.48 29.87
CA GLU A 276 -17.34 -7.33 29.45
C GLU A 276 -18.31 -7.57 30.60
N THR A 277 -17.81 -7.98 31.77
CA THR A 277 -18.66 -8.18 32.97
C THR A 277 -19.41 -6.90 33.37
N LYS A 278 -18.80 -5.73 33.22
CA LYS A 278 -19.47 -4.44 33.44
C LYS A 278 -20.59 -4.20 32.42
N ILE A 279 -20.34 -4.48 31.15
CA ILE A 279 -21.35 -4.36 30.08
C ILE A 279 -22.49 -5.35 30.33
N VAL A 280 -22.17 -6.62 30.61
CA VAL A 280 -23.15 -7.68 30.90
C VAL A 280 -24.05 -7.28 32.06
N ARG A 281 -23.51 -6.76 33.17
CA ARG A 281 -24.34 -6.30 34.30
C ARG A 281 -25.32 -5.20 33.88
N LYS A 282 -24.87 -4.26 33.04
CA LYS A 282 -25.73 -3.19 32.54
C LYS A 282 -26.81 -3.74 31.60
N THR A 283 -26.44 -4.58 30.64
CA THR A 283 -27.38 -5.14 29.66
C THR A 283 -28.40 -6.07 30.33
N LEU A 284 -28.03 -6.79 31.40
CA LEU A 284 -28.96 -7.61 32.17
C LEU A 284 -30.08 -6.77 32.79
N GLN A 285 -29.74 -5.59 33.35
CA GLN A 285 -30.76 -4.68 33.86
C GLN A 285 -31.69 -4.19 32.75
N ASP A 286 -31.13 -3.82 31.59
CA ASP A 286 -31.91 -3.36 30.44
C ASP A 286 -32.85 -4.47 29.91
N VAL A 287 -32.37 -5.72 29.84
CA VAL A 287 -33.19 -6.88 29.42
C VAL A 287 -34.34 -7.11 30.40
N VAL A 288 -34.08 -7.08 31.71
CA VAL A 288 -35.14 -7.22 32.73
C VAL A 288 -36.17 -6.10 32.59
N GLN A 289 -35.75 -4.85 32.39
CA GLN A 289 -36.69 -3.74 32.19
C GLN A 289 -37.50 -3.92 30.91
N ASN A 290 -36.87 -4.39 29.83
CA ASN A 290 -37.57 -4.65 28.57
C ASN A 290 -38.55 -5.82 28.67
N THR A 291 -38.21 -6.91 29.37
CA THR A 291 -39.14 -8.02 29.58
C THR A 291 -40.33 -7.58 30.42
N LEU A 292 -40.12 -6.79 31.47
CA LEU A 292 -41.21 -6.20 32.26
C LEU A 292 -42.13 -5.32 31.41
N ARG A 293 -41.56 -4.45 30.56
CA ARG A 293 -42.33 -3.61 29.62
C ARG A 293 -43.13 -4.44 28.61
N LEU A 294 -42.54 -5.48 28.04
CA LEU A 294 -43.21 -6.36 27.09
C LEU A 294 -44.36 -7.13 27.76
N ASN A 295 -44.15 -7.61 28.99
CA ASN A 295 -45.19 -8.27 29.77
C ASN A 295 -46.35 -7.33 30.09
N ALA A 296 -46.09 -6.08 30.49
CA ALA A 296 -47.12 -5.07 30.74
C ALA A 296 -47.99 -4.82 29.49
N ARG A 297 -47.37 -4.67 28.31
CA ARG A 297 -48.11 -4.56 27.03
C ARG A 297 -48.98 -5.77 26.73
N LYS A 298 -48.50 -6.97 27.05
CA LYS A 298 -49.23 -8.22 26.77
C LYS A 298 -50.46 -8.41 27.67
N VAL A 299 -50.46 -7.80 28.86
CA VAL A 299 -51.56 -7.86 29.84
C VAL A 299 -52.67 -6.82 29.54
N GLY A 300 -52.47 -5.91 28.59
CA GLY A 300 -53.53 -5.05 28.07
C GLY A 300 -53.89 -3.85 28.96
N VAL A 301 -52.87 -3.13 29.45
CA VAL A 301 -52.99 -1.71 29.84
C VAL A 301 -52.43 -0.85 28.73
#